data_AF-A0AB36B960-F1
#
_entry.id   AF-A0AB36B960-F1
#
_cell.length_a   1.000
_cell.length_b   1.000
_cell.length_c   1.000
_cell.angle_alpha   90.00
_cell.angle_beta   90.00
_cell.angle_gamma   90.00
#
_symmetry.space_group_name_H-M   'P 1'
#
loop_
_entity.id
_entity.type
_entity.pdbx_description
1 polymer ?
#
loop_
_entity_poly.entity_id
_entity_poly.type
_entity_poly.pdbx_seq_one_letter_code
_entity_poly.pdbx_strand_id
1 'polypeptide(L)'
;MRQKLHEDDKRKRVNVLLSNNERELLKEKMDKYGYADLSSYLRDAGIYERLYLEDIDGKKEISELVSNMIGEIRKYLFEQNKILMKSSLTRNDIQLLSEQNDKILESNMNLVKLINEVLWVSSRVIAEDPSRFVQQAKLFDDDAK
;
A
#
# COMPACT_ATOMS: atom_id res chain seq x y z
N MET A 1 -19.17 -15.79 -44.18
CA MET A 1 -20.01 -16.49 -43.19
C MET A 1 -19.73 -15.88 -41.82
N ARG A 2 -20.76 -15.45 -41.06
CA ARG A 2 -20.59 -15.04 -39.67
C ARG A 2 -20.51 -16.30 -38.81
N GLN A 3 -19.34 -16.60 -38.25
CA GLN A 3 -19.19 -17.64 -37.23
C GLN A 3 -20.10 -17.28 -36.05
N LYS A 4 -20.99 -18.20 -35.67
CA LYS A 4 -21.80 -18.07 -34.45
C LYS A 4 -20.87 -18.29 -33.26
N LEU A 5 -20.67 -17.26 -32.45
CA LEU A 5 -19.95 -17.36 -31.17
C LEU A 5 -20.68 -18.34 -30.24
N HIS A 6 -19.92 -19.12 -29.47
CA HIS A 6 -20.46 -20.00 -28.42
C HIS A 6 -21.26 -19.17 -27.40
N GLU A 7 -22.27 -19.75 -26.74
CA GLU A 7 -23.14 -19.00 -25.81
C GLU A 7 -22.37 -18.32 -24.67
N ASP A 8 -21.25 -18.91 -24.24
CA ASP A 8 -20.40 -18.38 -23.17
C ASP A 8 -19.58 -17.15 -23.59
N ASP A 9 -19.35 -16.95 -24.89
CA ASP A 9 -18.65 -15.77 -25.43
C ASP A 9 -19.58 -14.56 -25.63
N LYS A 10 -20.90 -14.74 -25.42
CA LYS A 10 -21.87 -13.65 -25.55
C LYS A 10 -21.76 -12.70 -24.36
N ARG A 11 -21.30 -11.49 -24.63
CA ARG A 11 -21.22 -10.39 -23.66
C ARG A 11 -22.61 -10.09 -23.08
N LYS A 12 -22.77 -10.19 -21.77
CA LYS A 12 -23.97 -9.76 -21.03
C LYS A 12 -23.86 -8.27 -20.68
N ARG A 13 -24.99 -7.56 -20.70
CA ARG A 13 -25.06 -6.14 -20.30
C ARG A 13 -25.05 -6.03 -18.78
N VAL A 14 -24.32 -5.05 -18.27
CA VAL A 14 -24.28 -4.66 -16.87
C VAL A 14 -24.58 -3.16 -16.79
N ASN A 15 -25.53 -2.78 -15.94
CA ASN A 15 -25.88 -1.37 -15.72
C ASN A 15 -25.12 -0.85 -14.50
N VAL A 16 -24.50 0.31 -14.63
CA VAL A 16 -23.78 1.00 -13.54
C VAL A 16 -24.41 2.38 -13.37
N LEU A 17 -24.77 2.72 -12.13
CA LEU A 17 -25.28 4.04 -11.76
C LEU A 17 -24.10 4.90 -11.32
N LEU A 18 -23.98 6.10 -11.90
CA LEU A 18 -22.92 7.05 -11.62
C LEU A 18 -23.53 8.44 -11.46
N SER A 19 -23.07 9.18 -10.46
CA SER A 19 -23.31 10.61 -10.34
C SER A 19 -22.59 11.39 -11.44
N ASN A 20 -22.97 12.66 -11.62
CA ASN A 20 -22.34 13.51 -12.63
C ASN A 20 -20.83 13.67 -12.41
N ASN A 21 -20.40 13.83 -11.15
CA ASN A 21 -19.00 13.99 -10.79
C ASN A 21 -18.19 12.71 -11.05
N GLU A 22 -18.73 11.53 -10.68
CA GLU A 22 -18.08 10.24 -10.95
C GLU A 22 -17.93 10.01 -12.46
N ARG A 23 -18.94 10.41 -13.23
CA ARG A 23 -18.91 10.30 -14.69
C ARG A 23 -17.85 11.20 -15.32
N GLU A 24 -17.70 12.42 -14.83
CA GLU A 24 -16.68 13.37 -15.31
C GLU A 24 -15.27 12.86 -14.99
N LEU A 25 -15.04 12.39 -13.76
CA LEU A 25 -13.77 11.80 -13.35
C LEU A 25 -13.39 10.58 -14.19
N LEU A 26 -14.36 9.72 -14.51
CA LEU A 26 -14.11 8.54 -15.34
C LEU A 26 -13.76 8.89 -16.79
N LYS A 27 -14.33 9.98 -17.33
CA LYS A 27 -13.97 10.48 -18.66
C LYS A 27 -12.54 11.01 -18.69
N GLU A 28 -12.15 11.79 -17.69
CA GLU A 28 -10.77 12.30 -17.58
C GLU A 28 -9.75 11.15 -17.52
N LYS A 29 -10.06 10.11 -16.72
CA LYS A 29 -9.22 8.89 -16.67
C LYS A 29 -9.18 8.16 -18.00
N MET A 30 -10.34 7.97 -18.64
CA MET A 30 -10.45 7.34 -19.96
C MET A 30 -9.57 8.05 -21.00
N ASP A 31 -9.64 9.38 -21.07
CA ASP A 31 -8.84 10.21 -21.98
C ASP A 31 -7.34 10.06 -21.69
N LYS A 32 -6.95 10.09 -20.41
CA LYS A 32 -5.56 9.93 -19.98
C LYS A 32 -4.96 8.59 -20.40
N TYR A 33 -5.75 7.52 -20.43
CA TYR A 33 -5.30 6.19 -20.85
C TYR A 33 -5.56 5.90 -22.34
N GLY A 34 -6.00 6.89 -23.13
CA GLY A 34 -6.16 6.78 -24.58
C GLY A 34 -7.36 5.95 -25.04
N TYR A 35 -8.38 5.77 -24.20
CA TYR A 35 -9.58 5.03 -24.58
C TYR A 35 -10.57 5.92 -25.33
N ALA A 36 -11.13 5.40 -26.42
CA ALA A 36 -12.18 6.10 -27.17
C ALA A 36 -13.56 6.02 -26.50
N ASP A 37 -13.83 4.94 -25.76
CA ASP A 37 -15.13 4.65 -25.16
C ASP A 37 -15.01 4.31 -23.67
N LEU A 38 -15.89 4.93 -22.88
CA LEU A 38 -15.96 4.71 -21.43
C LEU A 38 -16.26 3.24 -21.09
N SER A 39 -17.04 2.56 -21.94
CA SER A 39 -17.38 1.14 -21.72
C SER A 39 -16.19 0.20 -21.92
N SER A 40 -15.25 0.55 -22.79
CA SER A 40 -14.00 -0.18 -23.01
C SER A 40 -13.04 0.07 -21.84
N TYR A 41 -12.92 1.33 -21.41
CA TYR A 41 -12.16 1.69 -20.21
C TYR A 41 -12.68 0.97 -18.96
N LEU A 42 -13.98 1.02 -18.67
CA LEU A 42 -14.57 0.35 -17.49
C LEU A 42 -14.43 -1.17 -17.54
N ARG A 43 -14.52 -1.76 -18.74
CA ARG A 43 -14.30 -3.20 -18.93
C ARG A 43 -12.87 -3.57 -18.64
N ASP A 44 -11.91 -2.88 -19.24
CA ASP A 44 -10.51 -3.23 -19.11
C ASP A 44 -9.99 -2.86 -17.71
N ALA A 45 -10.47 -1.75 -17.15
CA ALA A 45 -10.23 -1.38 -15.76
C ALA A 45 -10.83 -2.40 -14.79
N GLY A 46 -12.00 -2.98 -15.05
CA GLY A 46 -12.63 -3.94 -14.15
C GLY A 46 -12.18 -5.41 -14.34
N ILE A 47 -11.75 -5.80 -15.54
CA ILE A 47 -11.29 -7.16 -15.85
C ILE A 47 -9.77 -7.29 -15.63
N TYR A 48 -9.02 -6.26 -16.02
CA TYR A 48 -7.57 -6.23 -15.93
C TYR A 48 -7.09 -5.22 -14.90
N GLU A 49 -7.97 -4.84 -13.96
CA GLU A 49 -7.53 -4.16 -12.75
C GLU A 49 -6.38 -4.98 -12.18
N ARG A 50 -5.22 -4.35 -12.06
CA ARG A 50 -4.26 -4.82 -11.06
C ARG A 50 -4.94 -4.47 -9.74
N LEU A 51 -5.76 -5.38 -9.21
CA LEU A 51 -6.16 -5.34 -7.82
C LEU A 51 -4.87 -5.44 -7.03
N TYR A 52 -4.29 -4.29 -6.69
CA TYR A 52 -3.27 -4.22 -5.68
C TYR A 52 -3.98 -4.47 -4.36
N LEU A 53 -4.15 -5.75 -4.04
CA LEU A 53 -4.24 -6.14 -2.65
C LEU A 53 -2.82 -5.89 -2.14
N GLU A 54 -2.57 -4.72 -1.55
CA GLU A 54 -1.37 -4.49 -0.76
C GLU A 54 -1.46 -5.39 0.49
N ASP A 55 -1.37 -6.70 0.30
CA ASP A 55 -0.75 -7.60 1.27
C ASP A 55 0.75 -7.35 1.16
N ILE A 56 1.16 -6.17 1.62
CA ILE A 56 2.52 -5.99 2.07
C ILE A 56 2.59 -6.92 3.29
N ASP A 57 3.17 -8.11 3.10
CA ASP A 57 3.41 -9.04 4.20
C ASP A 57 4.07 -8.23 5.33
N GLY A 58 3.52 -8.38 6.54
CA GLY A 58 3.86 -7.65 7.76
C GLY A 58 3.64 -6.14 7.82
N LYS A 59 2.88 -5.53 6.90
CA LYS A 59 2.31 -4.17 7.13
C LYS A 59 1.51 -4.12 8.43
N LYS A 60 0.76 -5.19 8.72
CA LYS A 60 0.00 -5.31 9.96
C LYS A 60 0.92 -5.43 11.18
N GLU A 61 1.95 -6.26 11.11
CA GLU A 61 2.91 -6.50 12.19
C GLU A 61 3.73 -5.25 12.50
N ILE A 62 4.20 -4.54 11.46
CA ILE A 62 4.88 -3.25 11.58
C ILE A 62 3.92 -2.20 12.16
N SER A 63 2.67 -2.15 11.70
CA SER A 63 1.67 -1.21 12.20
C SER A 63 1.34 -1.43 13.68
N GLU A 64 1.19 -2.70 14.10
CA GLU A 64 0.98 -3.07 15.49
C GLU A 64 2.19 -2.70 16.36
N LEU A 65 3.40 -3.00 15.91
CA LEU A 65 4.64 -2.67 16.63
C LEU A 65 4.82 -1.15 16.79
N VAL A 66 4.63 -0.38 15.71
CA VAL A 66 4.67 1.10 15.74
C VAL A 66 3.58 1.66 16.67
N SER A 67 2.38 1.09 16.66
CA SER A 67 1.29 1.52 17.54
C SER A 67 1.63 1.31 19.01
N ASN A 68 2.24 0.17 19.35
CA ASN A 68 2.73 -0.14 20.69
C ASN A 68 3.84 0.84 21.11
N MET A 69 4.81 1.10 20.23
CA MET A 69 5.88 2.08 20.46
C MET A 69 5.34 3.48 20.77
N ILE A 70 4.36 3.97 20.00
CA ILE A 70 3.71 5.26 20.24
C ILE A 70 3.07 5.28 21.63
N GLY A 71 2.43 4.18 22.04
CA GLY A 71 1.86 4.02 23.37
C GLY A 71 2.89 4.15 24.49
N GLU A 72 4.06 3.52 24.35
CA GLU A 72 5.14 3.60 25.32
C GLU A 72 5.78 4.99 25.38
N ILE A 73 6.04 5.61 24.22
CA ILE A 73 6.58 6.98 24.14
C ILE A 73 5.64 7.98 24.84
N ARG A 74 4.31 7.82 24.69
CA ARG A 74 3.33 8.65 25.40
C ARG A 74 3.40 8.46 26.92
N LYS A 75 3.64 7.25 27.41
CA LYS A 75 3.84 7.00 28.85
C LYS A 75 5.12 7.69 29.34
N TYR A 76 6.22 7.56 28.61
CA TYR A 76 7.48 8.24 28.95
C TYR A 76 7.30 9.76 28.95
N LEU A 77 6.60 10.34 27.98
CA LEU A 77 6.29 11.77 27.96
C LEU A 77 5.57 12.22 29.25
N PHE A 78 4.61 11.44 29.74
CA PHE A 78 3.91 11.75 30.99
C PHE A 78 4.84 11.70 32.21
N GLU A 79 5.72 10.70 32.29
CA GLU A 79 6.71 10.59 33.36
C GLU A 79 7.74 11.73 33.31
N GLN A 80 8.21 12.08 32.11
CA GLN A 80 9.14 13.19 31.89
C GLN A 80 8.51 14.54 32.25
N ASN A 81 7.23 14.75 31.92
CA ASN A 81 6.51 15.96 32.35
C ASN A 81 6.45 16.09 33.88
N LYS A 82 6.33 14.98 34.63
CA LYS A 82 6.41 15.03 36.10
C LYS A 82 7.81 15.41 36.59
N ILE A 83 8.86 14.96 35.91
CA ILE A 83 10.25 15.34 36.23
C ILE A 83 10.44 16.84 35.98
N LEU A 84 9.94 17.37 34.85
CA LEU A 84 10.04 18.78 34.50
C LEU A 84 9.36 19.71 35.53
N MET A 85 8.37 19.23 36.27
CA MET A 85 7.72 19.99 37.34
C MET A 85 8.52 20.06 38.64
N LYS A 86 9.60 19.28 38.78
CA LYS A 86 10.45 19.29 39.98
C LYS A 86 11.39 20.50 39.94
N SER A 87 11.70 21.04 41.13
CA SER A 87 12.65 22.15 41.27
C SER A 87 14.11 21.75 41.04
N SER A 88 14.42 20.45 41.07
CA SER A 88 15.76 19.90 40.83
C SER A 88 15.67 18.47 40.30
N LEU A 89 16.65 18.06 39.49
CA LEU A 89 16.77 16.70 38.99
C LEU A 89 17.47 15.81 40.01
N THR A 90 16.87 14.66 40.32
CA THR A 90 17.50 13.65 41.19
C THR A 90 18.28 12.63 40.36
N ARG A 91 19.21 11.90 41.01
CA ARG A 91 19.94 10.81 40.37
C ARG A 91 19.02 9.70 39.84
N ASN A 92 17.90 9.46 40.53
CA ASN A 92 16.88 8.50 40.10
C ASN A 92 16.16 9.00 38.84
N ASP A 93 15.93 10.30 38.69
CA ASP A 93 15.33 10.86 37.48
C ASP A 93 16.27 10.70 36.27
N ILE A 94 17.57 10.93 36.45
CA ILE A 94 18.59 10.71 35.42
C ILE A 94 18.61 9.24 35.01
N GLN A 95 18.57 8.33 35.99
CA GLN A 95 18.56 6.90 35.72
C GLN A 95 17.30 6.47 34.96
N LEU A 96 16.12 6.95 35.38
CA LEU A 96 14.87 6.67 34.67
C LEU A 96 14.92 7.15 33.22
N LEU A 97 15.42 8.37 32.97
CA LEU A 97 15.57 8.90 31.62
C LEU A 97 16.54 8.04 30.77
N SER A 98 17.63 7.58 31.36
CA SER A 98 18.57 6.68 30.68
C SER A 98 17.90 5.36 30.31
N GLU A 99 17.19 4.72 31.24
CA GLU A 99 16.48 3.46 31.00
C GLU A 99 15.38 3.60 29.94
N GLN A 100 14.67 4.74 29.91
CA GLN A 100 13.70 5.06 28.85
C GLN A 100 14.37 5.19 27.48
N ASN A 101 15.51 5.87 27.41
CA ASN A 101 16.26 6.02 26.15
C ASN A 101 16.78 4.66 25.64
N ASP A 102 17.28 3.81 26.53
CA ASP A 102 17.75 2.46 26.16
C ASP A 102 16.60 1.62 25.58
N LYS A 103 15.41 1.67 26.19
CA LYS A 103 14.20 1.00 25.68
C LYS A 103 13.74 1.53 24.33
N ILE A 104 13.78 2.85 24.12
CA ILE A 104 13.45 3.45 22.81
C ILE A 104 14.45 2.96 21.75
N LEU A 105 15.74 2.92 22.07
CA LEU A 105 16.77 2.44 21.16
C LEU A 105 16.55 0.96 20.78
N GLU A 106 16.29 0.11 21.77
CA GLU A 106 15.99 -1.31 21.56
C GLU A 106 14.77 -1.50 20.65
N SER A 107 13.70 -0.76 20.92
CA SER A 107 12.47 -0.81 20.14
C SER A 107 12.67 -0.35 18.70
N ASN A 108 13.46 0.71 18.47
CA ASN A 108 13.85 1.15 17.13
C ASN A 108 14.68 0.10 16.39
N MET A 109 15.62 -0.57 17.06
CA MET A 109 16.40 -1.66 16.45
C MET A 109 15.51 -2.82 16.04
N ASN A 110 14.53 -3.17 16.86
CA ASN A 110 13.57 -4.23 16.55
C ASN A 110 12.67 -3.87 15.36
N LEU A 111 12.21 -2.62 15.28
CA LEU A 111 11.46 -2.11 14.13
C LEU A 111 12.28 -2.20 12.84
N VAL A 112 13.55 -1.78 12.87
CA VAL A 112 14.45 -1.85 11.70
C VAL A 112 14.67 -3.30 11.26
N LYS A 113 14.87 -4.23 12.20
CA LYS A 113 14.97 -5.67 11.88
C LYS A 113 13.71 -6.18 11.21
N LEU A 114 12.53 -5.90 11.79
CA LEU A 114 11.25 -6.35 11.24
C LEU A 114 11.00 -5.76 9.84
N ILE A 115 11.31 -4.48 9.63
CA ILE A 115 11.23 -3.85 8.30
C ILE A 115 12.15 -4.58 7.31
N ASN A 116 13.41 -4.84 7.67
CA ASN A 116 14.35 -5.52 6.78
C ASN A 116 13.97 -6.97 6.49
N GLU A 117 13.39 -7.68 7.46
CA GLU A 117 13.01 -9.09 7.31
C GLU A 117 11.69 -9.24 6.55
N VAL A 118 10.75 -8.32 6.73
CA VAL A 118 9.37 -8.48 6.27
C VAL A 118 9.05 -7.64 5.03
N LEU A 119 9.42 -6.34 5.01
CA LEU A 119 9.17 -5.50 3.83
C LEU A 119 10.06 -5.86 2.63
N TRP A 120 11.22 -6.50 2.86
CA TRP A 120 12.14 -6.88 1.78
C TRP A 120 11.65 -8.08 0.95
N VAL A 121 10.70 -8.87 1.46
CA VAL A 121 10.23 -10.10 0.78
C VAL A 121 9.13 -9.81 -0.25
N SER A 122 8.37 -8.72 -0.12
CA SER A 122 7.18 -8.45 -0.96
C SER A 122 7.44 -7.61 -2.22
N SER A 123 8.64 -7.68 -2.81
CA SER A 123 8.83 -7.26 -4.22
C SER A 123 8.65 -8.43 -5.21
N ARG A 124 8.40 -9.66 -4.72
CA ARG A 124 8.09 -10.78 -5.61
C ARG A 124 6.64 -10.71 -6.05
N VAL A 125 6.46 -10.39 -7.33
CA VAL A 125 5.21 -10.50 -8.10
C VAL A 125 4.59 -11.88 -7.85
N ILE A 126 3.44 -11.92 -7.17
CA ILE A 126 2.68 -13.16 -7.03
C ILE A 126 1.76 -13.25 -8.26
N ALA A 127 2.07 -14.24 -9.10
CA ALA A 127 1.43 -14.64 -10.36
C ALA A 127 1.79 -13.82 -11.62
N GLU A 128 2.87 -14.27 -12.27
CA GLU A 128 3.17 -13.98 -13.66
C GLU A 128 2.40 -14.98 -14.55
N ASP A 129 1.40 -14.53 -15.31
CA ASP A 129 1.03 -15.27 -16.52
C ASP A 129 2.13 -14.98 -17.56
N PRO A 130 3.02 -15.95 -17.87
CA PRO A 130 4.22 -15.72 -18.69
C PRO A 130 3.89 -15.19 -20.09
N SER A 131 2.66 -15.46 -20.55
CA SER A 131 2.17 -15.15 -21.89
C SER A 131 2.03 -13.64 -22.15
N ARG A 132 1.76 -12.84 -21.10
CA ARG A 132 1.54 -11.38 -21.22
C ARG A 132 2.83 -10.55 -21.15
N PHE A 133 3.89 -11.05 -20.53
CA PHE A 133 5.19 -10.38 -20.47
C PHE A 133 5.81 -10.21 -21.87
N VAL A 134 5.70 -11.24 -22.72
CA VAL A 134 6.28 -11.20 -24.08
C VAL A 134 5.63 -10.12 -24.95
N GLN A 135 4.37 -9.75 -24.68
CA GLN A 135 3.67 -8.70 -25.41
C GLN A 135 3.96 -7.30 -24.85
N GLN A 136 4.09 -7.18 -23.51
CA GLN A 136 4.42 -5.90 -22.88
C GLN A 136 5.89 -5.50 -23.06
N ALA A 137 6.84 -6.44 -22.99
CA ALA A 137 8.26 -6.16 -23.24
C ALA A 137 8.50 -5.60 -24.65
N LYS A 138 7.81 -6.13 -25.66
CA LYS A 138 7.86 -5.60 -27.04
C LYS A 138 7.30 -4.18 -27.15
N LEU A 139 6.34 -3.82 -26.30
CA LEU A 139 5.75 -2.48 -26.30
C LEU A 139 6.74 -1.42 -25.77
N PHE A 140 7.63 -1.79 -24.84
CA PHE A 140 8.60 -0.88 -24.24
C PHE A 140 9.96 -0.88 -24.96
N ASP A 141 10.29 -1.93 -25.72
CA ASP A 141 11.49 -1.96 -26.57
C ASP A 141 11.32 -1.14 -27.87
N ASP A 142 10.08 -0.97 -28.35
CA ASP A 142 9.77 -0.19 -29.56
C ASP A 142 9.84 1.34 -29.33
N ASP A 143 9.82 1.79 -28.07
CA ASP A 143 9.98 3.22 -27.70
C ASP A 143 11.46 3.63 -27.50
N ALA A 144 12.41 2.71 -27.69
CA ALA A 144 13.85 2.95 -27.51
C ALA A 144 14.65 3.13 -28.82
N LYS A 145 14.00 3.58 -29.91
CA LYS A 145 14.69 3.97 -31.16
C LYS A 145 14.40 5.41 -31.59
#